data_AF-C7J5J0-F1
#
_entry.id   AF-C7J5J0-F1
#
_cell.length_a   1.000
_cell.length_b   1.000
_cell.length_c   1.000
_cell.angle_alpha   90.00
_cell.angle_beta   90.00
_cell.angle_gamma   90.00
#
_symmetry.space_group_name_H-M   'P 1'
#
loop_
_entity.id
_entity.type
_entity.pdbx_description
1 polymer ?
#
loop_
_entity_poly.entity_id
_entity_poly.type
_entity_poly.pdbx_seq_one_letter_code
_entity_poly.pdbx_strand_id
1 'polypeptide(L)' 'MLSILGCPRLTLDGLISNLKSFNTNAVFGIKHLRVGTLFSLRKEQYEELLSLLNTDKTQEVHNRGPKIPSC' A
#
# COMPACT_ATOMS: atom_id res chain seq x y z
N MET A 1 5.67 -6.25 -4.16
CA MET A 1 4.42 -5.58 -4.61
C MET A 1 3.29 -6.55 -4.35
N LEU A 2 2.29 -6.17 -3.56
CA LEU A 2 1.07 -6.94 -3.34
C LEU A 2 0.01 -6.46 -4.34
N SER A 3 -0.61 -7.35 -5.11
CA SER A 3 -1.59 -6.99 -6.13
C SER A 3 -2.84 -7.85 -6.01
N ILE A 4 -3.98 -7.19 -5.85
CA ILE A 4 -5.30 -7.81 -5.68
C ILE A 4 -6.09 -7.55 -6.95
N LEU A 5 -5.89 -8.39 -7.96
CA LEU A 5 -6.63 -8.35 -9.22
C LEU A 5 -7.62 -9.53 -9.20
N GLY A 6 -8.91 -9.25 -9.01
CA GLY A 6 -9.94 -10.30 -9.08
C GLY A 6 -10.16 -11.12 -7.82
N CYS A 7 -10.09 -10.50 -6.62
CA CYS A 7 -10.51 -11.14 -5.37
C CYS A 7 -11.87 -10.60 -4.91
N PRO A 8 -13.00 -11.01 -5.52
CA PRO A 8 -14.32 -10.45 -5.20
C PRO A 8 -14.79 -10.76 -3.78
N ARG A 9 -14.25 -11.81 -3.14
CA ARG A 9 -14.55 -12.18 -1.76
C ARG A 9 -13.75 -11.39 -0.72
N LEU A 10 -12.71 -10.66 -1.14
CA LEU A 10 -11.92 -9.88 -0.22
C LEU A 10 -12.69 -8.60 0.13
N THR A 11 -13.22 -8.56 1.33
CA THR A 11 -13.83 -7.34 1.87
C THR A 11 -12.75 -6.34 2.24
N LEU A 12 -13.10 -5.06 2.26
CA LEU A 12 -12.22 -4.02 2.76
C LEU A 12 -11.72 -4.32 4.18
N ASP A 13 -12.64 -4.75 5.06
CA ASP A 13 -12.32 -5.07 6.45
C ASP A 13 -11.30 -6.22 6.53
N GLY A 14 -11.51 -7.26 5.70
CA GLY A 14 -10.55 -8.34 5.54
C GLY A 14 -9.20 -7.83 5.02
N LEU A 15 -9.18 -6.94 4.02
CA LEU A 15 -7.94 -6.36 3.51
C LEU A 15 -7.18 -5.62 4.62
N ILE A 16 -7.84 -4.71 5.32
CA ILE A 16 -7.25 -3.93 6.41
C ILE A 16 -6.73 -4.84 7.52
N SER A 17 -7.52 -5.84 7.94
CA SER A 17 -7.14 -6.81 8.96
C SER A 17 -5.90 -7.61 8.56
N ASN A 18 -5.84 -8.07 7.31
CA ASN A 18 -4.67 -8.76 6.77
C ASN A 18 -3.44 -7.82 6.71
N LEU A 19 -3.61 -6.56 6.31
CA LEU A 19 -2.54 -5.58 6.31
C LEU A 19 -1.99 -5.31 7.71
N LYS A 20 -2.88 -5.17 8.72
CA LYS A 20 -2.49 -5.04 10.14
C LYS A 20 -1.69 -6.26 10.59
N SER A 21 -2.21 -7.47 10.37
CA SER A 21 -1.55 -8.71 10.75
C SER A 21 -0.22 -8.94 10.04
N PHE A 22 -0.08 -8.46 8.80
CA PHE A 22 1.17 -8.55 8.07
C PHE A 22 2.18 -7.52 8.61
N ASN A 23 1.76 -6.28 8.83
CA ASN A 23 2.64 -5.20 9.28
C ASN A 23 3.19 -5.43 10.71
N THR A 24 2.45 -6.15 11.57
CA THR A 24 2.94 -6.53 12.90
C THR A 24 4.05 -7.59 12.89
N ASN A 25 4.13 -8.41 11.85
CA ASN A 25 5.09 -9.53 11.77
C ASN A 25 6.20 -9.30 10.72
N ALA A 26 6.05 -8.32 9.83
CA ALA A 26 6.94 -8.13 8.71
C ALA A 26 8.12 -7.21 9.06
N VAL A 27 9.35 -7.72 8.94
CA VAL A 27 10.59 -6.91 8.98
C VAL A 27 10.63 -5.92 7.82
N PHE A 28 9.99 -6.27 6.70
CA PHE A 28 9.85 -5.43 5.51
C PHE A 28 8.37 -5.25 5.18
N GLY A 29 7.85 -4.05 5.44
CA GLY A 29 6.46 -3.69 5.13
C GLY A 29 6.12 -3.73 3.63
N ILE A 30 4.84 -3.55 3.31
CA ILE A 30 4.33 -3.57 1.93
C ILE A 30 4.67 -2.24 1.25
N LYS A 31 5.64 -2.26 0.34
CA LYS A 31 6.07 -1.05 -0.41
C LYS A 31 5.09 -0.60 -1.49
N HIS A 32 4.36 -1.54 -2.09
CA HIS A 32 3.44 -1.27 -3.19
C HIS A 32 2.23 -2.18 -3.06
N LEU A 33 1.04 -1.59 -2.94
CA LEU A 33 -0.24 -2.27 -2.98
C LEU A 33 -1.00 -1.81 -4.24
N ARG A 34 -1.40 -2.77 -5.06
CA ARG A 34 -2.29 -2.54 -6.21
C ARG A 34 -3.61 -3.25 -5.93
N VAL A 35 -4.71 -2.52 -6.06
CA VAL A 35 -6.06 -3.08 -5.93
C VAL A 35 -6.79 -2.84 -7.24
N GLY A 36 -7.25 -3.91 -7.89
CA GLY A 36 -8.06 -3.82 -9.11
C GLY A 36 -9.55 -3.71 -8.86
N THR A 37 -9.99 -3.97 -7.63
CA THR A 37 -11.39 -3.84 -7.21
C THR A 37 -11.62 -2.46 -6.60
N LEU A 38 -12.73 -1.82 -6.99
CA LEU A 38 -13.15 -0.57 -6.37
C LEU A 38 -13.76 -0.85 -4.99
N PHE A 39 -13.25 -0.18 -3.96
CA PHE A 39 -13.83 -0.21 -2.62
C PHE A 39 -14.50 1.13 -2.31
N SER A 40 -15.72 1.08 -1.80
CA SER A 40 -16.37 2.26 -1.20
C SER A 40 -15.89 2.39 0.24
N LEU A 41 -15.08 3.42 0.51
CA LEU A 41 -14.44 3.64 1.82
C LEU A 41 -15.04 4.88 2.48
N ARG A 42 -15.24 4.82 3.79
CA ARG A 42 -15.37 6.05 4.60
C ARG A 42 -13.99 6.69 4.75
N LYS A 43 -13.94 8.00 4.95
CA LYS A 43 -12.69 8.76 5.11
C LYS A 43 -11.77 8.11 6.15
N GLU A 44 -12.28 7.75 7.31
CA GLU A 44 -11.47 7.12 8.38
C GLU A 44 -10.82 5.81 7.94
N GLN A 45 -11.52 5.00 7.13
CA GLN A 45 -10.99 3.73 6.63
C GLN A 45 -9.90 3.95 5.57
N TYR A 46 -10.04 5.00 4.78
CA TYR A 46 -9.02 5.40 3.81
C TYR A 46 -7.75 5.90 4.50
N GLU A 47 -7.89 6.76 5.52
CA GLU A 47 -6.77 7.24 6.33
C GLU A 47 -6.06 6.07 7.05
N GLU A 48 -6.82 5.12 7.61
CA GLU A 48 -6.25 3.94 8.24
C GLU A 48 -5.44 3.10 7.24
N LEU A 49 -5.99 2.88 6.04
CA LEU A 49 -5.31 2.15 4.97
C LEU A 49 -4.01 2.84 4.55
N LEU A 50 -4.01 4.17 4.40
CA LEU A 50 -2.82 4.96 4.07
C LEU A 50 -1.76 4.88 5.16
N SER A 51 -2.17 4.96 6.42
CA SER A 51 -1.29 4.84 7.58
C SER A 51 -0.59 3.47 7.60
N LEU A 52 -1.32 2.39 7.33
CA LEU A 52 -0.77 1.04 7.26
C LEU A 52 0.26 0.84 6.14
N LEU A 53 0.10 1.56 5.02
CA LEU A 53 1.03 1.51 3.89
C LEU A 53 2.25 2.43 4.07
N ASN A 54 2.35 3.15 5.20
CA ASN A 54 3.40 4.14 5.47
C ASN A 54 3.55 5.19 4.35
N THR A 55 2.50 5.43 3.56
CA THR A 55 2.55 6.37 2.43
C THR A 55 2.80 7.80 2.91
N ASP A 56 2.46 8.09 4.17
CA ASP A 56 2.64 9.40 4.79
C ASP A 56 4.13 9.82 4.91
N LYS A 57 5.05 8.87 5.02
CA LYS A 57 6.49 9.16 5.27
C LYS A 57 7.39 9.09 4.05
N THR A 58 6.91 8.60 2.90
CA THR A 58 7.78 8.27 1.75
C THR A 58 7.28 8.84 0.43
N GLN A 59 6.58 9.98 0.47
CA GLN A 59 6.51 10.86 -0.68
C GLN A 59 7.54 11.99 -0.58
N GLU A 60 8.70 11.73 0.04
CA GLU A 60 9.92 12.36 -0.47
C GLU A 60 10.10 11.85 -1.89
N VAL A 61 9.54 12.62 -2.83
CA VAL A 61 9.68 12.46 -4.26
C VAL A 61 11.17 12.41 -4.52
N HIS A 62 11.71 11.20 -4.52
CA HIS A 62 13.10 10.99 -4.84
C HIS A 62 13.20 11.29 -6.33
N ASN A 63 13.42 12.57 -6.61
CA ASN A 63 13.88 13.16 -7.85
C ASN A 63 15.19 12.45 -8.21
N ARG A 64 15.10 11.18 -8.62
CA ARG A 64 16.09 10.54 -9.45
C ARG A 64 15.85 11.09 -10.84
N GLY A 65 16.24 12.35 -11.03
CA GLY A 65 16.58 12.84 -12.35
C GLY A 65 17.52 11.81 -13.02
N PRO A 66 17.46 11.68 -14.35
CA PRO A 66 18.18 10.65 -15.07
C PRO A 66 19.66 10.67 -14.69
N LYS A 67 20.12 9.58 -14.05
CA LYS A 67 21.54 9.33 -13.83
C LYS A 67 22.15 9.06 -15.19
N ILE A 68 22.72 10.09 -15.81
CA ILE A 68 23.55 9.93 -17.01
C ILE A 68 24.78 9.12 -16.57
N PRO A 69 25.01 7.92 -17.12
CA PRO A 69 26.19 7.13 -16.76
C PRO A 69 27.44 7.85 -17.26
N SER A 70 28.35 8.18 -16.33
CA SER A 70 29.69 8.67 -16.64
C SER A 70 30.51 7.54 -17.26
N CYS A 71 31.04 7.75 -18.46
CA CYS A 71 32.02 6.87 -19.11
C CYS A 71 33.37 6.89 -18.38
#